data_AF-A0A8J5KJG5-F1
#
_entry.id   AF-A0A8J5KJG5-F1
#
_cell.length_a   1.000
_cell.length_b   1.000
_cell.length_c   1.000
_cell.angle_alpha   90.00
_cell.angle_beta   90.00
_cell.angle_gamma   90.00
#
_symmetry.space_group_name_H-M   'P 1'
#
loop_
_entity.id
_entity.type
_entity.pdbx_description
1 polymer ?
#
loop_
_entity_poly.entity_id
_entity_poly.type
_entity_poly.pdbx_seq_one_letter_code
_entity_poly.pdbx_strand_id
1 'polypeptide(L)'
;TSIMPRKRKSSYANTSHAQRMRLRRQSESCDAREERLSRQRQRQTESRQNETLVARRNESEEERQQQFPPLPQLFEELFTGESQFSKHFLSRLREYNSLFAMTSFGHKDASVQGWNPSVRIQGQIYHQLGSLMPPEDRRARYIQVYFLDTLEVQLRARGEHQNLNADILERITAWLNENNHYVRELRTALEQVRQGNINDKKIVIWENKRAQGEHARRFNAPTGAEVAILMSNEPTENRDIVLQLKQGGLRRISELHRSYDPLMYPLFFPYGTDGYHIYLQGRNGRKVTQLQFYSFHIMCREGNYLLLGRRLFQQFLLDAYCKIETERLKFLRREQQSLRDENYSDLRDSLLAADGDSNQVGCCIVLPATYTGGPRYLHEKGSDAMAFVRHYGTADYFITMTCFPRWPEIVDNLAPGQESHDRPDIVARVFRLKVKKFMEHMKKGIFGTLQAWLYTIEYQKRGLPHAHFLFWIAPEHKIKAEEYDLAISAEIPKKEQDKELHDL
;
A
#
# COMPACT_ATOMS: atom_id res chain seq x y z
N THR A 1 3.93 -57.94 -66.81
CA THR A 1 3.90 -57.50 -68.22
C THR A 1 4.86 -56.35 -68.38
N SER A 2 6.03 -56.65 -68.94
CA SER A 2 7.14 -55.73 -69.21
C SER A 2 6.86 -54.96 -70.50
N ILE A 3 6.97 -53.63 -70.50
CA ILE A 3 7.23 -52.85 -71.73
C ILE A 3 8.08 -51.62 -71.38
N MET A 4 9.38 -51.68 -71.65
CA MET A 4 10.13 -50.52 -72.14
C MET A 4 9.93 -50.41 -73.65
N PRO A 5 10.05 -49.21 -74.25
CA PRO A 5 11.19 -49.05 -75.16
C PRO A 5 11.82 -47.66 -75.27
N ARG A 6 13.14 -47.71 -75.53
CA ARG A 6 13.96 -46.91 -76.46
C ARG A 6 14.45 -45.51 -76.04
N LYS A 7 15.75 -45.51 -75.73
CA LYS A 7 16.72 -44.41 -75.94
C LYS A 7 16.67 -43.87 -77.39
N ARG A 8 16.73 -42.54 -77.53
CA ARG A 8 17.44 -41.85 -78.62
C ARG A 8 18.36 -40.80 -78.01
N LYS A 9 19.63 -40.79 -78.47
CA LYS A 9 20.69 -39.85 -78.11
C LYS A 9 20.58 -38.54 -78.93
N SER A 10 20.88 -37.42 -78.25
CA SER A 10 21.74 -36.29 -78.66
C SER A 10 21.38 -35.40 -79.87
N SER A 11 21.23 -34.08 -79.60
CA SER A 11 21.93 -33.02 -80.35
C SER A 11 22.20 -31.76 -79.51
N TYR A 12 23.48 -31.37 -79.45
CA TYR A 12 24.09 -30.04 -79.17
C TYR A 12 23.25 -28.84 -79.64
N ALA A 13 23.37 -27.57 -79.21
CA ALA A 13 24.12 -26.76 -78.23
C ALA A 13 23.45 -25.36 -78.31
N ASN A 14 23.43 -24.48 -77.31
CA ASN A 14 24.29 -23.30 -77.18
C ASN A 14 23.51 -22.23 -76.41
N THR A 15 23.85 -21.97 -75.14
CA THR A 15 23.40 -20.76 -74.44
C THR A 15 24.40 -19.66 -74.78
N SER A 16 23.95 -18.56 -75.39
CA SER A 16 24.85 -17.52 -75.89
C SER A 16 25.63 -16.85 -74.74
N HIS A 17 26.86 -16.40 -75.01
CA HIS A 17 27.72 -15.69 -74.05
C HIS A 17 27.00 -14.48 -73.40
N ALA A 18 26.09 -13.84 -74.14
CA ALA A 18 25.27 -12.74 -73.66
C ALA A 18 24.32 -13.15 -72.52
N GLN A 19 23.76 -14.36 -72.55
CA GLN A 19 22.90 -14.89 -71.48
C GLN A 19 23.68 -15.17 -70.20
N ARG A 20 24.92 -15.70 -70.30
CA ARG A 20 25.78 -15.93 -69.12
C ARG A 20 26.21 -14.62 -68.45
N MET A 21 26.53 -13.59 -69.22
CA MET A 21 26.88 -12.27 -68.68
C MET A 21 25.69 -11.59 -68.00
N ARG A 22 24.47 -11.78 -68.52
CA ARG A 22 23.24 -11.21 -67.92
C ARG A 22 22.90 -11.87 -66.57
N LEU A 23 23.05 -13.19 -66.47
CA LEU A 23 22.83 -13.93 -65.22
C LEU A 23 23.88 -13.58 -64.16
N ARG A 24 25.15 -13.40 -64.55
CA ARG A 24 26.23 -13.00 -63.62
C ARG A 24 26.06 -11.57 -63.09
N ARG A 25 25.64 -10.63 -63.94
CA ARG A 25 25.28 -9.27 -63.50
C ARG A 25 24.04 -9.24 -62.60
N GLN A 26 23.08 -10.15 -62.81
CA GLN A 26 21.93 -10.28 -61.93
C GLN A 26 22.29 -10.88 -60.56
N SER A 27 23.20 -11.86 -60.50
CA SER A 27 23.66 -12.41 -59.22
C SER A 27 24.49 -11.39 -58.43
N GLU A 28 25.44 -10.71 -59.09
CA GLU A 28 26.26 -9.65 -58.45
C GLU A 28 25.39 -8.48 -57.93
N SER A 29 24.30 -8.15 -58.63
CA SER A 29 23.31 -7.17 -58.17
C SER A 29 22.44 -7.65 -57.02
N CYS A 30 22.18 -8.95 -56.91
CA CYS A 30 21.43 -9.55 -55.79
C CYS A 30 22.29 -9.60 -54.52
N ASP A 31 23.55 -10.02 -54.64
CA ASP A 31 24.48 -10.13 -53.51
C ASP A 31 24.76 -8.75 -52.89
N ALA A 32 24.99 -7.73 -53.72
CA ALA A 32 25.17 -6.35 -53.26
C ALA A 32 23.91 -5.76 -52.57
N ARG A 33 22.72 -6.25 -52.94
CA ARG A 33 21.45 -5.83 -52.34
C ARG A 33 21.24 -6.53 -50.99
N GLU A 34 21.59 -7.81 -50.87
CA GLU A 34 21.56 -8.53 -49.59
C GLU A 34 22.55 -7.96 -48.59
N GLU A 35 23.76 -7.58 -49.02
CA GLU A 35 24.76 -6.99 -48.13
C GLU A 35 24.35 -5.60 -47.62
N ARG A 36 23.64 -4.80 -48.44
CA ARG A 36 23.05 -3.53 -47.96
C ARG A 36 21.94 -3.78 -46.96
N LEU A 37 21.09 -4.77 -47.20
CA LEU A 37 19.99 -5.13 -46.29
C LEU A 37 20.51 -5.69 -44.96
N SER A 38 21.60 -6.46 -44.95
CA SER A 38 22.21 -6.98 -43.72
C SER A 38 22.83 -5.86 -42.88
N ARG A 39 23.57 -4.93 -43.51
CA ARG A 39 24.12 -3.74 -42.82
C ARG A 39 23.02 -2.83 -42.26
N GLN A 40 21.90 -2.70 -42.97
CA GLN A 40 20.75 -1.91 -42.49
C GLN A 40 20.07 -2.58 -41.29
N ARG A 41 19.92 -3.92 -41.29
CA ARG A 41 19.40 -4.67 -40.13
C ARG A 41 20.33 -4.56 -38.93
N GLN A 42 21.65 -4.61 -39.14
CA GLN A 42 22.62 -4.49 -38.05
C GLN A 42 22.55 -3.11 -37.39
N ARG A 43 22.50 -2.02 -38.17
CA ARG A 43 22.32 -0.65 -37.65
C ARG A 43 21.00 -0.45 -36.91
N GLN A 44 19.91 -1.05 -37.39
CA GLN A 44 18.62 -1.02 -36.68
C GLN A 44 18.66 -1.79 -35.35
N THR A 45 19.45 -2.86 -35.29
CA THR A 45 19.61 -3.68 -34.08
C THR A 45 20.45 -2.93 -33.03
N GLU A 46 21.54 -2.27 -33.45
CA GLU A 46 22.37 -1.43 -32.59
C GLU A 46 21.62 -0.19 -32.09
N SER A 47 20.81 0.45 -32.94
CA SER A 47 19.94 1.58 -32.55
C SER A 47 18.93 1.15 -31.47
N ARG A 48 18.29 -0.01 -31.65
CA ARG A 48 17.35 -0.56 -30.67
C ARG A 48 18.04 -0.90 -29.36
N GLN A 49 19.25 -1.48 -29.39
CA GLN A 49 20.01 -1.79 -28.18
C GLN A 49 20.39 -0.52 -27.42
N ASN A 50 20.83 0.53 -28.11
CA ASN A 50 21.15 1.82 -27.49
C ASN A 50 19.90 2.52 -26.92
N GLU A 51 18.77 2.49 -27.63
CA GLU A 51 17.49 2.99 -27.11
C GLU A 51 17.07 2.23 -25.85
N THR A 52 17.28 0.91 -25.81
CA THR A 52 16.95 0.08 -24.63
C THR A 52 17.86 0.40 -23.44
N LEU A 53 19.15 0.67 -23.67
CA LEU A 53 20.10 1.04 -22.62
C LEU A 53 19.83 2.44 -22.06
N VAL A 54 19.48 3.40 -22.91
CA VAL A 54 19.07 4.76 -22.49
C VAL A 54 17.74 4.70 -21.73
N ALA A 55 16.77 3.90 -22.19
CA ALA A 55 15.52 3.68 -21.47
C ALA A 55 15.74 3.08 -20.08
N ARG A 56 16.61 2.06 -19.94
CA ARG A 56 16.95 1.48 -18.63
C ARG A 56 17.67 2.46 -17.70
N ARG A 57 18.53 3.32 -18.24
CA ARG A 57 19.23 4.35 -17.45
C ARG A 57 18.26 5.42 -16.95
N ASN A 58 17.34 5.88 -17.82
CA ASN A 58 16.30 6.84 -17.45
C ASN A 58 15.30 6.23 -16.46
N GLU A 59 14.91 4.96 -16.62
CA GLU A 59 14.09 4.22 -15.65
C GLU A 59 14.76 4.18 -14.26
N SER A 60 16.09 4.00 -14.20
CA SER A 60 16.83 3.93 -12.93
C SER A 60 17.02 5.29 -12.23
N GLU A 61 16.95 6.40 -12.96
CA GLU A 61 17.01 7.76 -12.42
C GLU A 61 15.60 8.25 -12.02
N GLU A 62 14.56 7.90 -12.78
CA GLU A 62 13.15 8.25 -12.49
C GLU A 62 12.56 7.41 -11.34
N GLU A 63 13.02 6.18 -11.13
CA GLU A 63 12.65 5.35 -9.96
C GLU A 63 13.11 5.96 -8.64
N ARG A 64 14.29 6.58 -8.63
CA ARG A 64 14.84 7.25 -7.45
C ARG A 64 14.02 8.49 -7.05
N GLN A 65 13.29 9.09 -7.98
CA GLN A 65 12.57 10.34 -7.74
C GLN A 65 11.20 10.14 -7.07
N GLN A 66 10.65 8.91 -7.10
CA GLN A 66 9.42 8.54 -6.39
C GLN A 66 9.66 7.67 -5.15
N GLN A 67 10.89 7.19 -4.94
CA GLN A 67 11.26 6.42 -3.76
C GLN A 67 11.59 7.36 -2.60
N PHE A 68 11.30 6.95 -1.37
CA PHE A 68 11.78 7.68 -0.21
C PHE A 68 13.32 7.74 -0.24
N PRO A 69 13.92 8.85 0.21
CA PRO A 69 15.37 8.96 0.27
C PRO A 69 15.94 7.81 1.11
N PRO A 70 17.20 7.41 0.83
CA PRO A 70 17.87 6.42 1.65
C PRO A 70 17.85 6.87 3.11
N LEU A 71 17.75 5.88 3.99
CA LEU A 71 17.65 6.14 5.41
C LEU A 71 19.02 6.67 5.90
N PRO A 72 19.08 7.70 6.78
CA PRO A 72 20.37 8.15 7.30
C PRO A 72 21.05 7.04 8.11
N GLN A 73 22.39 7.00 8.12
CA GLN A 73 23.18 5.98 8.81
C GLN A 73 22.72 5.72 10.26
N LEU A 74 22.42 6.79 11.01
CA LEU A 74 21.87 6.69 12.37
C LEU A 74 20.63 5.77 12.43
N PHE A 75 19.69 5.98 11.51
CA PHE A 75 18.47 5.19 11.46
C PHE A 75 18.71 3.83 10.84
N GLU A 76 19.61 3.69 9.86
CA GLU A 76 19.99 2.37 9.32
C GLU A 76 20.47 1.45 10.44
N GLU A 77 21.40 1.92 11.29
CA GLU A 77 21.88 1.20 12.47
C GLU A 77 20.75 0.78 13.41
N LEU A 78 19.80 1.69 13.67
CA LEU A 78 18.66 1.45 14.56
C LEU A 78 17.64 0.46 13.98
N PHE A 79 17.45 0.42 12.66
CA PHE A 79 16.49 -0.44 11.99
C PHE A 79 17.03 -1.84 11.65
N THR A 80 18.34 -2.10 11.79
CA THR A 80 18.96 -3.42 11.52
C THR A 80 18.39 -4.56 12.36
N GLY A 81 18.10 -4.31 13.65
CA GLY A 81 17.67 -5.35 14.59
C GLY A 81 18.80 -6.28 15.08
N GLU A 82 20.07 -5.99 14.77
CA GLU A 82 21.21 -6.85 15.11
C GLU A 82 21.77 -6.57 16.52
N SER A 83 22.00 -5.30 16.83
CA SER A 83 22.52 -4.85 18.13
C SER A 83 21.44 -4.86 19.24
N GLN A 84 21.86 -4.82 20.50
CA GLN A 84 20.93 -4.66 21.62
C GLN A 84 20.18 -3.31 21.55
N PHE A 85 20.86 -2.24 21.09
CA PHE A 85 20.26 -0.92 20.90
C PHE A 85 19.15 -0.92 19.84
N SER A 86 19.40 -1.54 18.68
CA SER A 86 18.41 -1.67 17.61
C SER A 86 17.25 -2.58 17.99
N LYS A 87 17.51 -3.69 18.71
CA LYS A 87 16.44 -4.56 19.24
C LYS A 87 15.53 -3.82 20.21
N HIS A 88 16.10 -3.05 21.13
CA HIS A 88 15.37 -2.19 22.05
C HIS A 88 14.52 -1.16 21.29
N PHE A 89 15.14 -0.43 20.36
CA PHE A 89 14.47 0.57 19.54
C PHE A 89 13.29 -0.01 18.76
N LEU A 90 13.48 -1.10 18.01
CA LEU A 90 12.43 -1.73 17.21
C LEU A 90 11.28 -2.28 18.06
N SER A 91 11.57 -2.81 19.25
CA SER A 91 10.53 -3.29 20.18
C SER A 91 9.62 -2.17 20.70
N ARG A 92 10.13 -0.94 20.76
CA ARG A 92 9.44 0.27 21.26
C ARG A 92 9.28 1.35 20.19
N LEU A 93 9.39 0.99 18.91
CA LEU A 93 9.47 1.97 17.82
C LEU A 93 8.24 2.89 17.76
N ARG A 94 7.07 2.37 18.12
CA ARG A 94 5.83 3.16 18.22
C ARG A 94 5.88 4.18 19.35
N GLU A 95 6.44 3.82 20.51
CA GLU A 95 6.66 4.72 21.65
C GLU A 95 7.64 5.83 21.24
N TYR A 96 8.78 5.46 20.65
CA TYR A 96 9.74 6.42 20.09
C TYR A 96 9.06 7.36 19.09
N ASN A 97 8.35 6.83 18.08
CA ASN A 97 7.69 7.67 17.08
C ASN A 97 6.68 8.63 17.71
N SER A 98 5.94 8.18 18.74
CA SER A 98 4.96 9.03 19.43
C SER A 98 5.59 10.24 20.11
N LEU A 99 6.84 10.11 20.61
CA LEU A 99 7.59 11.23 21.17
C LEU A 99 7.98 12.23 20.10
N PHE A 100 8.31 11.77 18.89
CA PHE A 100 8.75 12.61 17.78
C PHE A 100 7.60 13.15 16.92
N ALA A 101 6.42 12.51 16.93
CA ALA A 101 5.27 12.95 16.15
C ALA A 101 4.90 14.41 16.46
N MET A 102 4.61 15.18 15.41
CA MET A 102 4.17 16.58 15.52
C MET A 102 2.65 16.68 15.66
N THR A 103 1.94 15.61 15.31
CA THR A 103 0.49 15.51 15.48
C THR A 103 0.15 14.41 16.47
N SER A 104 -0.97 14.57 17.17
CA SER A 104 -1.53 13.50 17.99
C SER A 104 -2.22 12.46 17.11
N PHE A 105 -2.18 11.20 17.52
CA PHE A 105 -2.89 10.11 16.86
C PHE A 105 -4.17 9.76 17.62
N GLY A 106 -5.22 10.56 17.39
CA GLY A 106 -6.50 10.41 18.07
C GLY A 106 -7.24 9.17 17.57
N HIS A 107 -7.48 8.22 18.47
CA HIS A 107 -8.25 7.01 18.20
C HIS A 107 -8.76 6.37 19.49
N LYS A 108 -9.77 5.50 19.40
CA LYS A 108 -10.12 4.60 20.51
C LYS A 108 -9.31 3.32 20.38
N ASP A 109 -8.45 3.03 21.35
CA ASP A 109 -7.70 1.78 21.38
C ASP A 109 -8.67 0.60 21.57
N ALA A 110 -8.55 -0.40 20.69
CA ALA A 110 -9.34 -1.62 20.71
C ALA A 110 -8.48 -2.86 21.00
N SER A 111 -7.26 -2.63 21.51
CA SER A 111 -6.35 -3.68 21.94
C SER A 111 -6.98 -4.52 23.05
N VAL A 112 -6.83 -5.84 22.93
CA VAL A 112 -7.32 -6.81 23.91
C VAL A 112 -6.22 -7.09 24.94
N GLN A 113 -6.58 -7.30 26.21
CA GLN A 113 -5.64 -7.71 27.24
C GLN A 113 -5.01 -9.08 26.92
N GLY A 114 -3.72 -9.24 27.20
CA GLY A 114 -2.94 -10.44 26.92
C GLY A 114 -2.12 -10.35 25.62
N TRP A 115 -1.87 -11.49 24.98
CA TRP A 115 -1.12 -11.52 23.72
C TRP A 115 -1.91 -10.83 22.61
N ASN A 116 -1.43 -9.67 22.17
CA ASN A 116 -1.99 -8.91 21.06
C ASN A 116 -0.87 -8.54 20.08
N PRO A 117 -0.67 -9.32 19.01
CA PRO A 117 0.37 -9.08 18.02
C PRO A 117 -0.02 -7.98 17.01
N SER A 118 -1.27 -7.50 17.06
CA SER A 118 -1.83 -6.56 16.08
C SER A 118 -2.17 -5.21 16.69
N VAL A 119 -1.89 -4.13 15.97
CA VAL A 119 -2.45 -2.82 16.27
C VAL A 119 -3.95 -2.84 15.94
N ARG A 120 -4.78 -2.39 16.88
CA ARG A 120 -6.23 -2.36 16.73
C ARG A 120 -6.79 -1.02 17.12
N ILE A 121 -7.65 -0.51 16.25
CA ILE A 121 -8.26 0.79 16.41
C ILE A 121 -9.77 0.61 16.26
N GLN A 122 -10.51 1.26 17.15
CA GLN A 122 -11.96 1.41 17.03
C GLN A 122 -12.29 2.89 16.83
N GLY A 123 -13.39 3.14 16.12
CA GLY A 123 -13.85 4.49 15.83
C GLY A 123 -13.01 5.17 14.75
N GLN A 124 -13.04 6.49 14.76
CA GLN A 124 -12.37 7.32 13.77
C GLN A 124 -10.94 7.65 14.20
N ILE A 125 -10.01 7.58 13.25
CA ILE A 125 -8.66 8.12 13.43
C ILE A 125 -8.68 9.58 13.01
N TYR A 126 -8.12 10.47 13.82
CA TYR A 126 -7.95 11.87 13.48
C TYR A 126 -6.61 12.39 14.02
N HIS A 127 -5.99 13.30 13.28
CA HIS A 127 -4.72 13.90 13.68
C HIS A 127 -4.94 15.32 14.16
N GLN A 128 -4.53 15.62 15.40
CA GLN A 128 -4.65 16.98 15.93
C GLN A 128 -3.28 17.61 16.14
N LEU A 129 -3.24 18.91 15.92
CA LEU A 129 -2.09 19.76 16.16
C LEU A 129 -2.56 20.67 17.30
N GLY A 130 -2.19 20.33 18.55
CA GLY A 130 -2.62 21.06 19.76
C GLY A 130 -1.86 22.39 19.94
N SER A 131 -2.23 23.29 20.85
CA SER A 131 -1.65 24.66 21.02
C SER A 131 -0.11 24.79 20.82
N LEU A 132 0.40 25.93 20.29
CA LEU A 132 1.85 26.19 20.11
C LEU A 132 2.65 26.07 21.38
N MET A 133 2.16 26.77 22.38
CA MET A 133 2.71 26.76 23.70
C MET A 133 1.88 25.78 24.52
N PRO A 134 2.52 25.00 25.40
CA PRO A 134 1.77 24.28 26.41
C PRO A 134 0.98 25.28 27.28
N PRO A 135 -0.25 24.94 27.70
CA PRO A 135 -0.95 25.66 28.77
C PRO A 135 -0.09 25.77 30.03
N GLU A 136 -0.28 26.82 30.84
CA GLU A 136 0.56 27.15 32.01
C GLU A 136 0.76 25.97 33.00
N ASP A 137 -0.22 25.05 33.08
CA ASP A 137 -0.18 23.86 33.96
C ASP A 137 0.00 22.52 33.24
N ARG A 138 0.28 22.52 31.93
CA ARG A 138 0.45 21.29 31.14
C ARG A 138 1.84 21.23 30.53
N ARG A 139 2.34 20.01 30.36
CA ARG A 139 3.63 19.80 29.69
C ARG A 139 3.50 19.85 28.17
N ALA A 140 4.58 20.25 27.53
CA ALA A 140 4.72 20.23 26.09
C ALA A 140 4.57 18.81 25.53
N ARG A 141 3.70 18.62 24.53
CA ARG A 141 3.51 17.37 23.78
C ARG A 141 3.48 17.59 22.27
N TYR A 142 3.85 16.56 21.52
CA TYR A 142 3.87 16.56 20.06
C TYR A 142 4.68 17.74 19.50
N ILE A 143 4.06 18.57 18.66
CA ILE A 143 4.72 19.74 18.09
C ILE A 143 5.25 20.73 19.14
N GLN A 144 4.61 20.84 20.31
CA GLN A 144 5.02 21.72 21.41
C GLN A 144 6.46 21.47 21.86
N VAL A 145 6.90 20.20 21.78
CA VAL A 145 8.25 19.81 22.20
C VAL A 145 9.31 20.50 21.35
N TYR A 146 9.05 20.70 20.05
CA TYR A 146 9.99 21.38 19.16
C TYR A 146 10.12 22.88 19.42
N PHE A 147 9.23 23.45 20.26
CA PHE A 147 9.28 24.86 20.67
C PHE A 147 10.04 25.11 21.97
N LEU A 148 10.64 24.08 22.58
CA LEU A 148 11.44 24.21 23.79
C LEU A 148 12.88 24.59 23.47
N ASP A 149 13.47 25.46 24.30
CA ASP A 149 14.71 26.20 24.05
C ASP A 149 15.93 25.33 23.81
N THR A 150 16.09 24.28 24.61
CA THR A 150 17.30 23.46 24.60
C THR A 150 16.97 22.01 24.31
N LEU A 151 17.92 21.32 23.70
CA LEU A 151 17.86 19.88 23.50
C LEU A 151 17.55 19.15 24.82
N GLU A 152 18.14 19.58 25.93
CA GLU A 152 17.88 19.01 27.26
C GLU A 152 16.42 19.17 27.70
N VAL A 153 15.80 20.33 27.47
CA VAL A 153 14.39 20.55 27.83
C VAL A 153 13.46 19.75 26.92
N GLN A 154 13.82 19.60 25.64
CA GLN A 154 13.12 18.69 24.73
C GLN A 154 13.23 17.24 25.20
N LEU A 155 14.43 16.80 25.59
CA LEU A 155 14.67 15.46 26.10
C LEU A 155 13.95 15.22 27.42
N ARG A 156 13.90 16.19 28.34
CA ARG A 156 13.10 16.08 29.57
C ARG A 156 11.61 15.99 29.28
N ALA A 157 11.10 16.82 28.36
CA ALA A 157 9.70 16.76 27.94
C ALA A 157 9.34 15.42 27.26
N ARG A 158 10.29 14.79 26.55
CA ARG A 158 10.16 13.46 25.95
C ARG A 158 10.40 12.31 26.94
N GLY A 159 11.28 12.52 27.92
CA GLY A 159 11.99 11.49 28.68
C GLY A 159 11.39 11.12 30.03
N GLU A 160 10.40 11.87 30.53
CA GLU A 160 9.63 11.40 31.69
C GLU A 160 8.62 10.28 31.34
N HIS A 161 8.57 9.90 30.07
CA HIS A 161 7.80 8.76 29.60
C HIS A 161 8.73 7.55 29.34
N GLN A 162 8.62 6.56 30.23
CA GLN A 162 8.84 5.13 29.95
C GLN A 162 10.31 4.66 29.84
N ASN A 163 10.49 3.33 29.94
CA ASN A 163 11.75 2.57 29.87
C ASN A 163 12.43 2.68 28.48
N LEU A 164 12.64 3.90 27.98
CA LEU A 164 13.29 4.21 26.70
C LEU A 164 14.76 4.56 26.92
N ASN A 165 15.59 4.26 25.92
CA ASN A 165 17.02 4.52 25.98
C ASN A 165 17.29 6.00 25.67
N ALA A 166 17.96 6.68 26.61
CA ALA A 166 18.25 8.11 26.55
C ALA A 166 19.21 8.49 25.42
N ASP A 167 20.24 7.68 25.15
CA ASP A 167 21.20 7.91 24.05
C ASP A 167 20.49 7.88 22.68
N ILE A 168 19.58 6.93 22.49
CA ILE A 168 18.75 6.86 21.27
C ILE A 168 17.88 8.11 21.13
N LEU A 169 17.25 8.57 22.22
CA LEU A 169 16.44 9.78 22.21
C LEU A 169 17.29 11.01 21.85
N GLU A 170 18.47 11.15 22.45
CA GLU A 170 19.39 12.25 22.19
C GLU A 170 19.83 12.28 20.73
N ARG A 171 20.34 11.16 20.20
CA ARG A 171 20.80 11.03 18.81
C ARG A 171 19.69 11.34 17.80
N ILE A 172 18.48 10.79 17.99
CA ILE A 172 17.34 11.06 17.11
C ILE A 172 16.92 12.53 17.21
N THR A 173 16.87 13.10 18.42
CA THR A 173 16.44 14.49 18.61
C THR A 173 17.43 15.46 17.96
N ALA A 174 18.74 15.26 18.15
CA ALA A 174 19.77 16.05 17.48
C ALA A 174 19.63 15.96 15.96
N TRP A 175 19.52 14.73 15.42
CA TRP A 175 19.42 14.53 13.99
C TRP A 175 18.20 15.19 13.35
N LEU A 176 17.01 15.02 13.96
CA LEU A 176 15.77 15.62 13.45
C LEU A 176 15.84 17.15 13.50
N ASN A 177 16.42 17.73 14.56
CA ASN A 177 16.60 19.19 14.66
C ASN A 177 17.48 19.75 13.51
N GLU A 178 18.49 19.01 13.09
CA GLU A 178 19.44 19.43 12.06
C GLU A 178 18.96 19.14 10.63
N ASN A 179 18.25 18.03 10.41
CA ASN A 179 18.01 17.49 9.07
C ASN A 179 16.54 17.43 8.65
N ASN A 180 15.60 17.38 9.61
CA ASN A 180 14.18 17.33 9.26
C ASN A 180 13.69 18.72 8.87
N HIS A 181 13.23 18.87 7.63
CA HIS A 181 12.89 20.20 7.12
C HIS A 181 11.71 20.83 7.86
N TYR A 182 10.69 20.04 8.24
CA TYR A 182 9.57 20.53 9.04
C TYR A 182 10.08 21.01 10.41
N VAL A 183 10.93 20.23 11.11
CA VAL A 183 11.50 20.65 12.40
C VAL A 183 12.30 21.95 12.26
N ARG A 184 13.15 22.05 11.24
CA ARG A 184 13.95 23.25 11.01
C ARG A 184 13.10 24.49 10.78
N GLU A 185 12.11 24.38 9.90
CA GLU A 185 11.20 25.49 9.61
C GLU A 185 10.41 25.90 10.86
N LEU A 186 9.95 24.94 11.67
CA LEU A 186 9.30 25.20 12.95
C LEU A 186 10.18 25.96 13.94
N ARG A 187 11.48 25.67 13.95
CA ARG A 187 12.46 26.36 14.80
C ARG A 187 12.78 27.76 14.29
N THR A 188 13.01 27.93 13.00
CA THR A 188 13.23 29.25 12.39
C THR A 188 12.03 30.17 12.59
N ALA A 189 10.82 29.62 12.43
CA ALA A 189 9.57 30.31 12.75
C ALA A 189 9.56 30.86 14.17
N LEU A 190 10.00 30.04 15.13
CA LEU A 190 10.01 30.37 16.55
C LEU A 190 11.01 31.47 16.88
N GLU A 191 12.22 31.41 16.34
CA GLU A 191 13.24 32.46 16.53
C GLU A 191 12.70 33.82 16.07
N GLN A 192 12.00 33.84 14.93
CA GLN A 192 11.37 35.05 14.41
C GLN A 192 10.16 35.50 15.23
N VAL A 193 9.41 34.58 15.83
CA VAL A 193 8.29 34.90 16.74
C VAL A 193 8.82 35.48 18.04
N ARG A 194 9.91 34.98 18.60
CA ARG A 194 10.54 35.50 19.84
C ARG A 194 11.17 36.87 19.69
N GLN A 195 11.68 37.18 18.49
CA GLN A 195 12.26 38.48 18.17
C GLN A 195 11.22 39.57 17.85
N GLY A 196 9.92 39.24 17.79
CA GLY A 196 8.84 40.19 17.52
C GLY A 196 7.67 40.08 18.50
N ASN A 197 6.74 41.03 18.46
CA ASN A 197 5.50 40.92 19.25
C ASN A 197 4.70 39.70 18.78
N ILE A 198 4.56 38.71 19.66
CA ILE A 198 4.00 37.36 19.40
C ILE A 198 2.52 37.42 18.97
N ASN A 199 1.83 38.51 19.29
CA ASN A 199 0.38 38.58 19.22
C ASN A 199 -0.22 38.48 17.80
N ASP A 200 0.56 38.52 16.70
CA ASP A 200 0.03 38.66 15.33
C ASP A 200 0.58 37.71 14.24
N LYS A 201 1.35 36.65 14.57
CA LYS A 201 1.98 35.77 13.54
C LYS A 201 1.21 34.43 13.33
N LYS A 202 1.21 33.87 12.10
CA LYS A 202 0.37 32.73 11.61
C LYS A 202 1.13 31.69 10.72
N ILE A 203 1.12 30.35 11.01
CA ILE A 203 1.67 29.26 10.14
C ILE A 203 0.52 28.90 9.31
N VAL A 204 0.75 29.05 8.04
CA VAL A 204 0.04 28.30 7.05
C VAL A 204 1.04 27.27 6.55
N ILE A 205 0.74 25.98 6.76
CA ILE A 205 1.37 24.93 5.96
C ILE A 205 0.69 25.04 4.60
N TRP A 206 1.42 25.56 3.62
CA TRP A 206 0.85 25.85 2.30
C TRP A 206 0.69 24.56 1.50
N GLU A 207 -0.55 24.29 1.09
CA GLU A 207 -0.91 23.17 0.20
C GLU A 207 -0.14 23.22 -1.12
N ASN A 208 0.25 24.42 -1.57
CA ASN A 208 0.94 24.69 -2.83
C ASN A 208 2.44 24.93 -2.68
N LYS A 209 3.06 24.58 -1.54
CA LYS A 209 4.52 24.67 -1.40
C LYS A 209 5.21 23.89 -2.52
N ARG A 210 6.32 24.39 -3.06
CA ARG A 210 7.10 23.68 -4.08
C ARG A 210 7.62 22.36 -3.49
N ALA A 211 7.40 21.23 -4.17
CA ALA A 211 7.99 19.96 -3.75
C ALA A 211 9.53 20.06 -3.82
N GLN A 212 10.23 19.36 -2.94
CA GLN A 212 11.69 19.36 -2.90
C GLN A 212 12.25 18.89 -4.26
N GLY A 213 12.98 19.77 -4.97
CA GLY A 213 13.66 19.44 -6.23
C GLY A 213 13.00 19.93 -7.54
N GLU A 214 11.81 20.53 -7.52
CA GLU A 214 11.20 21.06 -8.76
C GLU A 214 11.84 22.39 -9.22
N HIS A 215 11.72 22.83 -10.49
CA HIS A 215 12.40 24.03 -11.03
C HIS A 215 11.60 25.34 -10.82
N ALA A 216 12.32 26.46 -10.56
CA ALA A 216 11.79 27.75 -10.11
C ALA A 216 10.87 28.53 -11.07
N ARG A 217 10.47 27.97 -12.23
CA ARG A 217 9.80 28.74 -13.29
C ARG A 217 8.35 28.33 -13.59
N ARG A 218 7.75 27.43 -12.80
CA ARG A 218 6.36 26.99 -13.05
C ARG A 218 5.30 27.58 -12.12
N PHE A 219 5.67 28.12 -10.96
CA PHE A 219 4.84 29.01 -10.14
C PHE A 219 5.77 29.90 -9.31
N ASN A 220 5.73 31.22 -9.53
CA ASN A 220 6.47 32.19 -8.71
C ASN A 220 5.53 32.98 -7.81
N ALA A 221 5.84 32.98 -6.51
CA ALA A 221 6.13 34.20 -5.75
C ALA A 221 7.05 33.83 -4.56
N PRO A 222 8.29 34.33 -4.48
CA PRO A 222 9.13 34.22 -3.28
C PRO A 222 9.26 35.57 -2.56
N THR A 223 9.15 35.58 -1.22
CA THR A 223 10.06 36.29 -0.27
C THR A 223 9.52 36.21 1.16
N GLY A 224 10.26 35.51 2.04
CA GLY A 224 10.06 35.48 3.50
C GLY A 224 10.25 34.07 4.04
N ALA A 225 10.93 33.91 5.18
CA ALA A 225 11.08 32.62 5.84
C ALA A 225 9.68 32.05 6.17
N GLU A 226 9.38 30.89 5.62
CA GLU A 226 8.04 30.34 5.57
C GLU A 226 7.88 29.33 6.71
N VAL A 227 7.07 29.70 7.72
CA VAL A 227 6.41 28.93 8.82
C VAL A 227 6.26 29.93 10.04
N ALA A 228 5.07 30.27 10.60
CA ALA A 228 4.74 30.87 11.98
C ALA A 228 3.47 30.42 12.93
N ILE A 229 3.32 29.26 13.64
CA ILE A 229 2.05 28.40 13.79
C ILE A 229 0.95 29.04 14.63
N LEU A 230 -0.32 28.67 14.43
CA LEU A 230 -1.36 28.88 15.45
C LEU A 230 -2.35 27.69 15.51
N MET A 231 -2.63 27.19 16.73
CA MET A 231 -3.28 25.89 16.98
C MET A 231 -4.43 26.00 17.98
N SER A 232 -5.40 25.09 17.89
CA SER A 232 -6.64 25.05 18.69
C SER A 232 -6.73 23.82 19.60
N ASN A 233 -7.65 23.86 20.58
CA ASN A 233 -7.90 22.81 21.58
C ASN A 233 -9.23 22.04 21.39
N GLU A 234 -9.97 22.25 20.29
CA GLU A 234 -11.28 21.59 20.12
C GLU A 234 -11.20 20.28 19.30
N PRO A 235 -11.76 19.16 19.82
CA PRO A 235 -11.89 17.92 19.06
C PRO A 235 -12.93 18.06 17.95
N THR A 236 -12.62 17.56 16.75
CA THR A 236 -13.54 17.63 15.59
C THR A 236 -13.76 16.28 14.92
N GLU A 237 -14.90 16.15 14.23
CA GLU A 237 -15.42 14.92 13.60
C GLU A 237 -14.70 14.49 12.31
N ASN A 238 -13.65 15.18 11.85
CA ASN A 238 -12.94 14.87 10.59
C ASN A 238 -11.46 14.53 10.84
N ARG A 239 -10.84 13.75 9.94
CA ARG A 239 -9.42 13.32 10.07
C ARG A 239 -8.40 14.43 9.78
N ASP A 240 -8.87 15.63 9.46
CA ASP A 240 -8.07 16.77 9.05
C ASP A 240 -7.25 17.31 10.24
N ILE A 241 -6.06 17.85 9.96
CA ILE A 241 -5.29 18.59 10.97
C ILE A 241 -5.86 20.02 11.06
N VAL A 242 -6.37 20.42 12.21
CA VAL A 242 -7.08 21.72 12.38
C VAL A 242 -6.13 22.84 12.82
N LEU A 243 -6.19 24.00 12.15
CA LEU A 243 -5.52 25.26 12.47
C LEU A 243 -6.57 26.32 12.86
N GLN A 244 -6.26 27.28 13.74
CA GLN A 244 -7.17 28.39 14.09
C GLN A 244 -6.65 29.75 13.62
N LEU A 245 -7.54 30.58 13.07
CA LEU A 245 -7.28 31.97 12.71
C LEU A 245 -7.51 32.87 13.92
N LYS A 246 -6.72 33.95 14.04
CA LYS A 246 -6.84 34.98 15.10
C LYS A 246 -8.25 35.62 15.21
N GLN A 247 -9.06 35.53 14.16
CA GLN A 247 -10.47 36.00 14.14
C GLN A 247 -11.50 34.87 14.40
N GLY A 248 -11.09 33.73 14.97
CA GLY A 248 -12.00 32.66 15.38
C GLY A 248 -12.40 31.65 14.28
N GLY A 249 -11.89 31.78 13.05
CA GLY A 249 -12.14 30.80 11.98
C GLY A 249 -11.19 29.60 12.02
N LEU A 250 -11.70 28.37 11.91
CA LEU A 250 -10.87 27.16 11.81
C LEU A 250 -10.48 26.89 10.34
N ARG A 251 -9.21 26.60 10.05
CA ARG A 251 -8.71 26.14 8.73
C ARG A 251 -8.18 24.71 8.83
N ARG A 252 -8.66 23.82 7.99
CA ARG A 252 -8.36 22.38 8.03
C ARG A 252 -7.27 22.02 7.02
N ILE A 253 -6.26 21.26 7.42
CA ILE A 253 -5.32 20.57 6.54
C ILE A 253 -5.90 19.18 6.32
N SER A 254 -6.26 18.89 5.08
CA SER A 254 -6.90 17.60 4.79
C SER A 254 -5.94 16.42 4.96
N GLU A 255 -6.47 15.23 5.21
CA GLU A 255 -5.74 13.94 5.08
C GLU A 255 -5.04 13.76 3.71
N LEU A 256 -5.47 14.54 2.72
CA LEU A 256 -4.94 14.61 1.36
C LEU A 256 -3.71 15.52 1.22
N HIS A 257 -3.23 16.09 2.34
CA HIS A 257 -2.10 17.00 2.36
C HIS A 257 -0.77 16.25 2.44
N ARG A 258 0.22 16.72 1.68
CA ARG A 258 1.57 16.11 1.59
C ARG A 258 2.28 15.94 2.93
N SER A 259 2.03 16.84 3.88
CA SER A 259 2.67 16.83 5.19
C SER A 259 2.02 15.85 6.17
N TYR A 260 0.89 15.24 5.83
CA TYR A 260 0.11 14.44 6.77
C TYR A 260 0.91 13.27 7.36
N ASP A 261 1.54 12.49 6.49
CA ASP A 261 2.34 11.31 6.87
C ASP A 261 3.65 11.71 7.58
N PRO A 262 4.49 12.64 7.08
CA PRO A 262 5.74 13.00 7.76
C PRO A 262 5.54 13.71 9.11
N LEU A 263 4.42 14.41 9.33
CA LEU A 263 4.10 15.00 10.64
C LEU A 263 3.69 13.95 11.67
N MET A 264 3.15 12.80 11.23
CA MET A 264 2.69 11.73 12.11
C MET A 264 3.75 10.63 12.31
N TYR A 265 4.56 10.35 11.29
CA TYR A 265 5.57 9.30 11.31
C TYR A 265 7.02 9.82 11.09
N PRO A 266 7.55 10.76 11.91
CA PRO A 266 8.89 11.32 11.68
C PRO A 266 10.02 10.29 11.60
N LEU A 267 9.88 9.12 12.23
CA LEU A 267 10.89 8.05 12.16
C LEU A 267 10.86 7.29 10.83
N PHE A 268 9.74 7.32 10.09
CA PHE A 268 9.67 6.85 8.71
C PHE A 268 10.02 7.97 7.70
N PHE A 269 9.97 9.22 8.13
CA PHE A 269 10.26 10.39 7.31
C PHE A 269 11.33 11.26 7.98
N PRO A 270 12.58 10.77 8.14
CA PRO A 270 13.60 11.46 8.94
C PRO A 270 13.96 12.83 8.35
N TYR A 271 13.96 12.99 7.02
CA TYR A 271 14.15 14.27 6.34
C TYR A 271 12.87 15.11 6.25
N GLY A 272 11.74 14.55 6.67
CA GLY A 272 10.41 15.13 6.49
C GLY A 272 9.90 15.04 5.06
N THR A 273 10.34 14.09 4.23
CA THR A 273 9.89 14.01 2.83
C THR A 273 8.37 13.98 2.70
N ASP A 274 7.86 14.62 1.65
CA ASP A 274 6.43 14.70 1.40
C ASP A 274 5.81 13.31 1.21
N GLY A 275 4.66 13.10 1.86
CA GLY A 275 3.79 11.94 1.66
C GLY A 275 2.84 12.14 0.48
N TYR A 276 1.75 11.37 0.46
CA TYR A 276 0.76 11.49 -0.61
C TYR A 276 0.10 12.88 -0.67
N HIS A 277 -0.13 13.38 -1.88
CA HIS A 277 -1.02 14.52 -2.11
C HIS A 277 -1.80 14.37 -3.43
N ILE A 278 -2.94 15.06 -3.53
CA ILE A 278 -3.89 14.93 -4.65
C ILE A 278 -3.36 15.35 -6.02
N TYR A 279 -2.28 16.13 -6.06
CA TYR A 279 -1.64 16.61 -7.28
C TYR A 279 -0.47 15.72 -7.71
N LEU A 280 -0.21 14.62 -7.01
CA LEU A 280 0.86 13.70 -7.34
C LEU A 280 0.59 13.04 -8.69
N GLN A 281 1.57 13.13 -9.61
CA GLN A 281 1.49 12.55 -10.95
C GLN A 281 2.55 11.44 -11.11
N GLY A 282 2.14 10.36 -11.76
CA GLY A 282 3.01 9.25 -12.10
C GLY A 282 3.82 9.54 -13.35
N ARG A 283 4.67 8.58 -13.74
CA ARG A 283 5.58 8.67 -14.90
C ARG A 283 4.88 9.05 -16.22
N ASN A 284 3.61 8.68 -16.37
CA ASN A 284 2.79 8.92 -17.55
C ASN A 284 1.96 10.21 -17.49
N GLY A 285 2.23 11.09 -16.52
CA GLY A 285 1.44 12.30 -16.26
C GLY A 285 0.04 12.04 -15.69
N ARG A 286 -0.32 10.77 -15.44
CA ARG A 286 -1.60 10.42 -14.82
C ARG A 286 -1.52 10.66 -13.33
N LYS A 287 -2.62 11.11 -12.75
CA LYS A 287 -2.77 11.24 -11.30
C LYS A 287 -2.52 9.90 -10.61
N VAL A 288 -1.68 9.92 -9.58
CA VAL A 288 -1.46 8.77 -8.70
C VAL A 288 -2.57 8.76 -7.66
N THR A 289 -3.21 7.61 -7.48
CA THR A 289 -4.19 7.41 -6.40
C THR A 289 -3.50 7.08 -5.08
N GLN A 290 -4.16 7.34 -3.93
CA GLN A 290 -3.61 6.95 -2.62
C GLN A 290 -3.25 5.47 -2.57
N LEU A 291 -4.12 4.60 -3.11
CA LEU A 291 -3.87 3.17 -3.14
C LEU A 291 -2.59 2.83 -3.91
N GLN A 292 -2.35 3.47 -5.06
CA GLN A 292 -1.13 3.26 -5.84
C GLN A 292 0.11 3.77 -5.10
N PHE A 293 0.04 4.94 -4.48
CA PHE A 293 1.13 5.52 -3.69
C PHE A 293 1.53 4.57 -2.55
N TYR A 294 0.58 4.19 -1.69
CA TYR A 294 0.89 3.30 -0.57
C TYR A 294 1.31 1.91 -1.03
N SER A 295 0.68 1.34 -2.07
CA SER A 295 1.07 0.04 -2.61
C SER A 295 2.51 0.05 -3.14
N PHE A 296 2.95 1.15 -3.75
CA PHE A 296 4.32 1.32 -4.21
C PHE A 296 5.31 1.37 -3.03
N HIS A 297 5.00 2.14 -1.98
CA HIS A 297 5.88 2.30 -0.82
C HIS A 297 5.93 1.09 0.11
N ILE A 298 4.92 0.21 0.12
CA ILE A 298 4.95 -1.05 0.90
C ILE A 298 5.40 -2.25 0.07
N MET A 299 5.87 -2.03 -1.16
CA MET A 299 6.40 -3.11 -1.99
C MET A 299 7.74 -3.59 -1.43
N CYS A 300 7.95 -4.91 -1.37
CA CYS A 300 9.20 -5.49 -0.91
C CYS A 300 10.29 -5.20 -1.94
N ARG A 301 11.25 -4.36 -1.54
CA ARG A 301 12.41 -3.92 -2.34
C ARG A 301 13.57 -3.68 -1.39
N GLU A 302 14.78 -3.81 -1.91
CA GLU A 302 15.99 -3.47 -1.18
C GLU A 302 15.96 -2.00 -0.73
N GLY A 303 16.40 -1.72 0.49
CA GLY A 303 16.36 -0.39 1.09
C GLY A 303 14.98 0.09 1.57
N ASN A 304 13.91 -0.74 1.48
CA ASN A 304 12.60 -0.36 2.01
C ASN A 304 12.51 -0.55 3.54
N TYR A 305 12.93 0.48 4.27
CA TYR A 305 12.95 0.49 5.73
C TYR A 305 11.55 0.51 6.38
N LEU A 306 10.48 0.88 5.66
CA LEU A 306 9.12 0.85 6.22
C LEU A 306 8.73 -0.56 6.67
N LEU A 307 9.18 -1.56 5.91
CA LEU A 307 8.89 -2.97 6.17
C LEU A 307 9.60 -3.48 7.42
N LEU A 308 10.63 -2.78 7.91
CA LEU A 308 11.32 -3.08 9.15
C LEU A 308 10.61 -2.50 10.38
N GLY A 309 9.61 -1.63 10.17
CA GLY A 309 8.95 -0.84 11.20
C GLY A 309 7.96 -1.56 12.12
N ARG A 310 7.86 -2.90 12.08
CA ARG A 310 7.08 -3.74 13.02
C ARG A 310 5.68 -3.17 13.35
N ARG A 311 5.37 -2.92 14.63
CA ARG A 311 4.09 -2.34 15.06
C ARG A 311 3.83 -0.94 14.51
N LEU A 312 4.87 -0.12 14.30
CA LEU A 312 4.69 1.19 13.69
C LEU A 312 4.27 1.05 12.23
N PHE A 313 4.80 0.05 11.52
CA PHE A 313 4.37 -0.29 10.16
C PHE A 313 2.90 -0.72 10.11
N GLN A 314 2.44 -1.54 11.07
CA GLN A 314 1.02 -1.88 11.17
C GLN A 314 0.13 -0.64 11.39
N GLN A 315 0.54 0.28 12.27
CA GLN A 315 -0.20 1.53 12.47
C GLN A 315 -0.25 2.38 11.20
N PHE A 316 0.89 2.50 10.50
CA PHE A 316 0.98 3.21 9.23
C PHE A 316 0.06 2.61 8.16
N LEU A 317 -0.02 1.28 8.05
CA LEU A 317 -0.94 0.59 7.15
C LEU A 317 -2.41 0.87 7.48
N LEU A 318 -2.79 0.86 8.76
CA LEU A 318 -4.15 1.16 9.19
C LEU A 318 -4.55 2.60 8.85
N ASP A 319 -3.65 3.53 9.12
CA ASP A 319 -3.85 4.94 8.81
C ASP A 319 -4.01 5.14 7.29
N ALA A 320 -3.07 4.63 6.50
CA ALA A 320 -3.12 4.64 5.04
C ALA A 320 -4.42 4.03 4.48
N TYR A 321 -4.83 2.85 4.98
CA TYR A 321 -6.08 2.21 4.57
C TYR A 321 -7.28 3.10 4.84
N CYS A 322 -7.34 3.69 6.03
CA CYS A 322 -8.46 4.54 6.35
C CYS A 322 -8.47 5.86 5.56
N LYS A 323 -7.31 6.42 5.17
CA LYS A 323 -7.23 7.57 4.27
C LYS A 323 -7.80 7.22 2.88
N ILE A 324 -7.49 6.04 2.37
CA ILE A 324 -8.06 5.51 1.11
C ILE A 324 -9.58 5.37 1.22
N GLU A 325 -10.08 4.76 2.30
CA GLU A 325 -11.52 4.59 2.52
C GLU A 325 -12.25 5.93 2.67
N THR A 326 -11.62 6.91 3.32
CA THR A 326 -12.21 8.24 3.50
C THR A 326 -12.30 8.97 2.15
N GLU A 327 -11.28 8.86 1.29
CA GLU A 327 -11.33 9.39 -0.08
C GLU A 327 -12.46 8.73 -0.90
N ARG A 328 -12.60 7.39 -0.82
CA ARG A 328 -13.67 6.66 -1.50
C ARG A 328 -15.06 7.10 -1.03
N LEU A 329 -15.26 7.24 0.27
CA LEU A 329 -16.53 7.71 0.84
C LEU A 329 -16.82 9.17 0.45
N LYS A 330 -15.80 10.04 0.43
CA LYS A 330 -15.93 11.42 -0.06
C LYS A 330 -16.32 11.46 -1.53
N PHE A 331 -15.75 10.60 -2.36
CA PHE A 331 -16.14 10.46 -3.76
C PHE A 331 -17.60 10.02 -3.90
N LEU A 332 -17.98 8.92 -3.23
CA LEU A 332 -19.37 8.42 -3.25
C LEU A 332 -20.37 9.49 -2.80
N ARG A 333 -20.03 10.28 -1.77
CA ARG A 333 -20.86 11.39 -1.29
C ARG A 333 -21.02 12.50 -2.34
N ARG A 334 -19.96 12.86 -3.06
CA ARG A 334 -19.96 13.97 -4.04
C ARG A 334 -20.64 13.57 -5.35
N GLU A 335 -20.42 12.35 -5.81
CA GLU A 335 -20.85 11.89 -7.12
C GLU A 335 -22.21 11.17 -7.11
N GLN A 336 -23.01 11.28 -6.04
CA GLN A 336 -24.33 10.63 -5.92
C GLN A 336 -25.24 10.89 -7.14
N GLN A 337 -25.21 12.11 -7.71
CA GLN A 337 -26.04 12.45 -8.89
C GLN A 337 -25.55 11.80 -10.18
N SER A 338 -24.23 11.54 -10.30
CA SER A 338 -23.64 10.86 -11.46
C SER A 338 -23.71 9.34 -11.33
N LEU A 339 -23.75 8.82 -10.11
CA LEU A 339 -23.86 7.39 -9.79
C LEU A 339 -25.29 6.84 -10.00
N ARG A 340 -26.04 7.41 -10.95
CA ARG A 340 -27.42 7.07 -11.32
C ARG A 340 -27.67 5.56 -11.23
N ASP A 341 -28.38 5.15 -10.20
CA ASP A 341 -29.03 3.85 -10.14
C ASP A 341 -30.53 4.18 -10.01
N GLU A 342 -31.30 3.92 -11.07
CA GLU A 342 -32.75 4.13 -11.10
C GLU A 342 -33.46 3.36 -9.95
N ASN A 343 -32.79 2.37 -9.35
CA ASN A 343 -33.23 1.63 -8.16
C ASN A 343 -33.22 2.44 -6.84
N TYR A 344 -32.61 3.63 -6.79
CA TYR A 344 -32.59 4.44 -5.56
C TYR A 344 -33.84 5.27 -5.34
N SER A 345 -34.62 5.61 -6.38
CA SER A 345 -35.91 6.27 -6.21
C SER A 345 -36.91 5.34 -5.51
N ASP A 346 -37.05 4.11 -5.99
CA ASP A 346 -37.98 3.12 -5.42
C ASP A 346 -37.61 2.77 -3.96
N LEU A 347 -36.31 2.73 -3.66
CA LEU A 347 -35.81 2.51 -2.30
C LEU A 347 -36.03 3.73 -1.40
N ARG A 348 -35.78 4.95 -1.91
CA ARG A 348 -36.02 6.19 -1.16
C ARG A 348 -37.50 6.32 -0.83
N ASP A 349 -38.38 5.99 -1.77
CA ASP A 349 -39.82 6.00 -1.59
C ASP A 349 -40.26 4.93 -0.57
N SER A 350 -39.64 3.74 -0.59
CA SER A 350 -39.88 2.68 0.41
C SER A 350 -39.37 3.04 1.82
N LEU A 351 -38.22 3.73 1.92
CA LEU A 351 -37.67 4.22 3.20
C LEU A 351 -38.50 5.38 3.78
N LEU A 352 -38.94 6.31 2.93
CA LEU A 352 -39.83 7.41 3.30
C LEU A 352 -41.23 6.91 3.69
N ALA A 353 -41.69 5.79 3.12
CA ALA A 353 -42.93 5.13 3.52
C ALA A 353 -42.83 4.36 4.85
N ALA A 354 -41.62 3.94 5.24
CA ALA A 354 -41.38 3.17 6.47
C ALA A 354 -41.12 4.07 7.70
N ASP A 355 -40.39 5.17 7.54
CA ASP A 355 -40.09 6.13 8.62
C ASP A 355 -40.72 7.49 8.29
N GLY A 356 -41.96 7.70 8.74
CA GLY A 356 -42.77 8.90 8.53
C GLY A 356 -42.31 10.16 9.27
N ASP A 357 -40.99 10.41 9.40
CA ASP A 357 -40.46 11.62 10.01
C ASP A 357 -39.75 12.51 8.98
N SER A 358 -40.49 13.50 8.50
CA SER A 358 -40.05 14.50 7.52
C SER A 358 -38.97 15.46 8.05
N ASN A 359 -38.59 15.37 9.33
CA ASN A 359 -37.51 16.16 9.91
C ASN A 359 -36.11 15.52 9.80
N GLN A 360 -35.98 14.28 9.33
CA GLN A 360 -34.68 13.64 9.04
C GLN A 360 -34.20 13.82 7.59
N VAL A 361 -34.70 14.84 6.87
CA VAL A 361 -34.31 15.11 5.48
C VAL A 361 -32.95 15.81 5.43
N GLY A 362 -31.89 15.06 5.73
CA GLY A 362 -30.54 15.30 5.23
C GLY A 362 -30.33 14.49 3.95
N CYS A 363 -29.45 14.92 3.05
CA CYS A 363 -29.14 14.16 1.82
C CYS A 363 -28.83 12.69 2.16
N CYS A 364 -29.73 11.78 1.79
CA CYS A 364 -29.50 10.34 1.93
C CYS A 364 -28.37 9.94 0.99
N ILE A 365 -27.17 9.70 1.54
CA ILE A 365 -26.04 9.19 0.77
C ILE A 365 -26.20 7.68 0.75
N VAL A 366 -26.47 7.14 -0.44
CA VAL A 366 -26.60 5.71 -0.60
C VAL A 366 -25.25 5.11 -0.96
N LEU A 367 -24.77 4.18 -0.14
CA LEU A 367 -23.63 3.35 -0.48
C LEU A 367 -24.08 2.23 -1.43
N PRO A 368 -23.43 2.08 -2.60
CA PRO A 368 -23.76 1.02 -3.55
C PRO A 368 -23.34 -0.34 -3.03
N ALA A 369 -23.91 -1.41 -3.59
CA ALA A 369 -23.53 -2.78 -3.23
C ALA A 369 -22.08 -3.13 -3.64
N THR A 370 -21.48 -2.35 -4.54
CA THR A 370 -20.05 -2.43 -4.89
C THR A 370 -19.11 -1.92 -3.79
N TYR A 371 -19.61 -1.17 -2.80
CA TYR A 371 -18.80 -0.72 -1.66
C TYR A 371 -18.56 -1.87 -0.67
N THR A 372 -17.38 -2.46 -0.75
CA THR A 372 -17.00 -3.64 0.04
C THR A 372 -17.13 -3.39 1.54
N GLY A 373 -17.78 -4.32 2.24
CA GLY A 373 -18.00 -4.24 3.69
C GLY A 373 -19.19 -3.37 4.11
N GLY A 374 -19.86 -2.68 3.19
CA GLY A 374 -21.11 -1.97 3.47
C GLY A 374 -22.31 -2.92 3.67
N PRO A 375 -23.40 -2.44 4.30
CA PRO A 375 -24.59 -3.26 4.53
C PRO A 375 -25.17 -3.88 3.25
N ARG A 376 -25.26 -3.11 2.15
CA ARG A 376 -25.74 -3.61 0.85
C ARG A 376 -24.82 -4.67 0.25
N TYR A 377 -23.50 -4.44 0.30
CA TYR A 377 -22.54 -5.44 -0.17
C TYR A 377 -22.72 -6.76 0.57
N LEU A 378 -22.84 -6.72 1.89
CA LEU A 378 -23.05 -7.92 2.70
C LEU A 378 -24.40 -8.58 2.42
N HIS A 379 -25.46 -7.79 2.22
CA HIS A 379 -26.78 -8.30 1.86
C HIS A 379 -26.77 -8.98 0.48
N GLU A 380 -26.16 -8.35 -0.53
CA GLU A 380 -26.03 -8.93 -1.87
C GLU A 380 -25.21 -10.22 -1.83
N LYS A 381 -24.08 -10.25 -1.12
CA LYS A 381 -23.28 -11.48 -0.96
C LYS A 381 -24.02 -12.58 -0.21
N GLY A 382 -24.84 -12.22 0.78
CA GLY A 382 -25.74 -13.15 1.45
C GLY A 382 -26.79 -13.71 0.49
N SER A 383 -27.44 -12.86 -0.30
CA SER A 383 -28.42 -13.26 -1.30
C SER A 383 -27.82 -14.13 -2.41
N ASP A 384 -26.62 -13.80 -2.91
CA ASP A 384 -25.84 -14.63 -3.84
C ASP A 384 -25.63 -16.03 -3.24
N ALA A 385 -25.16 -16.11 -1.99
CA ALA A 385 -24.94 -17.39 -1.32
C ALA A 385 -26.23 -18.21 -1.18
N MET A 386 -27.34 -17.57 -0.82
CA MET A 386 -28.65 -18.24 -0.72
C MET A 386 -29.18 -18.70 -2.07
N ALA A 387 -28.90 -17.97 -3.15
CA ALA A 387 -29.27 -18.38 -4.50
C ALA A 387 -28.55 -19.67 -4.91
N PHE A 388 -27.26 -19.82 -4.56
CA PHE A 388 -26.52 -21.06 -4.77
C PHE A 388 -27.15 -22.22 -4.00
N VAL A 389 -27.45 -22.03 -2.71
CA VAL A 389 -28.09 -23.07 -1.89
C VAL A 389 -29.48 -23.44 -2.42
N ARG A 390 -30.27 -22.47 -2.89
CA ARG A 390 -31.59 -22.71 -3.47
C ARG A 390 -31.51 -23.50 -4.78
N HIS A 391 -30.49 -23.25 -5.60
CA HIS A 391 -30.35 -23.89 -6.91
C HIS A 391 -29.69 -25.28 -6.81
N TYR A 392 -28.60 -25.41 -6.05
CA TYR A 392 -27.80 -26.63 -5.96
C TYR A 392 -28.09 -27.49 -4.70
N GLY A 393 -28.89 -26.98 -3.77
CA GLY A 393 -29.13 -27.63 -2.47
C GLY A 393 -28.00 -27.38 -1.48
N THR A 394 -27.89 -28.24 -0.47
CA THR A 394 -26.80 -28.21 0.52
C THR A 394 -25.45 -28.48 -0.15
N ALA A 395 -24.41 -27.74 0.25
CA ALA A 395 -23.06 -27.99 -0.22
C ALA A 395 -22.59 -29.40 0.19
N ASP A 396 -21.80 -30.04 -0.68
CA ASP A 396 -21.28 -31.39 -0.45
C ASP A 396 -20.02 -31.36 0.43
N TYR A 397 -19.22 -30.29 0.32
CA TYR A 397 -18.05 -30.08 1.18
C TYR A 397 -18.04 -28.69 1.82
N PHE A 398 -17.76 -28.67 3.12
CA PHE A 398 -17.38 -27.48 3.86
C PHE A 398 -15.92 -27.60 4.29
N ILE A 399 -15.03 -26.83 3.65
CA ILE A 399 -13.59 -26.89 3.91
C ILE A 399 -13.15 -25.59 4.55
N THR A 400 -12.36 -25.70 5.63
CA THR A 400 -11.73 -24.54 6.25
C THR A 400 -10.23 -24.58 6.00
N MET A 401 -9.68 -23.47 5.54
CA MET A 401 -8.23 -23.28 5.41
C MET A 401 -7.76 -22.21 6.40
N THR A 402 -6.85 -22.59 7.28
CA THR A 402 -6.26 -21.70 8.28
C THR A 402 -4.86 -21.30 7.87
N CYS A 403 -4.53 -20.01 7.97
CA CYS A 403 -3.18 -19.55 7.74
C CYS A 403 -2.23 -20.05 8.83
N PHE A 404 -1.10 -20.62 8.43
CA PHE A 404 -0.04 -21.04 9.34
C PHE A 404 1.13 -20.04 9.31
N PRO A 405 1.53 -19.43 10.44
CA PRO A 405 2.54 -18.38 10.43
C PRO A 405 3.95 -18.87 10.12
N ARG A 406 4.21 -20.17 10.29
CA ARG A 406 5.53 -20.78 10.04
C ARG A 406 5.66 -21.40 8.64
N TRP A 407 4.75 -21.07 7.72
CA TRP A 407 4.96 -21.44 6.32
C TRP A 407 6.32 -20.90 5.84
N PRO A 408 7.14 -21.70 5.15
CA PRO A 408 8.46 -21.27 4.68
C PRO A 408 8.40 -19.96 3.87
N GLU A 409 7.37 -19.80 3.03
CA GLU A 409 7.20 -18.58 2.24
C GLU A 409 7.00 -17.32 3.10
N ILE A 410 6.54 -17.47 4.34
CA ILE A 410 6.47 -16.36 5.31
C ILE A 410 7.84 -16.20 5.97
N VAL A 411 8.36 -17.26 6.60
CA VAL A 411 9.57 -17.22 7.44
C VAL A 411 10.80 -16.79 6.64
N ASP A 412 10.96 -17.30 5.43
CA ASP A 412 12.11 -16.99 4.55
C ASP A 412 12.11 -15.54 4.06
N ASN A 413 10.97 -14.85 4.17
CA ASN A 413 10.82 -13.44 3.77
C ASN A 413 10.78 -12.47 4.97
N LEU A 414 11.03 -12.95 6.19
CA LEU A 414 11.16 -12.12 7.39
C LEU A 414 12.62 -11.63 7.54
N ALA A 415 12.80 -10.36 7.90
CA ALA A 415 14.11 -9.86 8.28
C ALA A 415 14.52 -10.39 9.68
N PRO A 416 15.83 -10.38 10.03
CA PRO A 416 16.30 -10.84 11.33
C PRO A 416 15.51 -10.24 12.51
N GLY A 417 14.96 -11.11 13.36
CA GLY A 417 14.18 -10.72 14.52
C GLY A 417 12.79 -10.17 14.23
N GLN A 418 12.28 -10.25 12.99
CA GLN A 418 10.86 -10.06 12.71
C GLN A 418 10.08 -11.34 12.97
N GLU A 419 8.82 -11.17 13.37
CA GLU A 419 7.85 -12.26 13.44
C GLU A 419 6.78 -12.10 12.36
N SER A 420 5.99 -13.14 12.11
CA SER A 420 4.96 -13.14 11.06
C SER A 420 3.94 -11.99 11.21
N HIS A 421 3.66 -11.58 12.46
CA HIS A 421 2.72 -10.48 12.71
C HIS A 421 3.32 -9.10 12.46
N ASP A 422 4.65 -8.94 12.45
CA ASP A 422 5.30 -7.69 12.06
C ASP A 422 5.13 -7.41 10.55
N ARG A 423 4.88 -8.47 9.76
CA ARG A 423 4.73 -8.44 8.30
C ARG A 423 3.36 -8.94 7.84
N PRO A 424 2.27 -8.24 8.19
CA PRO A 424 0.91 -8.63 7.78
C PRO A 424 0.73 -8.63 6.26
N ASP A 425 1.55 -7.87 5.53
CA ASP A 425 1.59 -7.84 4.07
C ASP A 425 2.05 -9.18 3.48
N ILE A 426 3.07 -9.83 4.06
CA ILE A 426 3.55 -11.16 3.64
C ILE A 426 2.50 -12.21 3.98
N VAL A 427 2.00 -12.21 5.21
CA VAL A 427 0.97 -13.16 5.67
C VAL A 427 -0.24 -13.14 4.72
N ALA A 428 -0.78 -11.96 4.42
CA ALA A 428 -1.94 -11.82 3.54
C ALA A 428 -1.64 -12.28 2.10
N ARG A 429 -0.43 -11.99 1.58
CA ARG A 429 -0.02 -12.40 0.23
C ARG A 429 0.15 -13.91 0.11
N VAL A 430 0.89 -14.54 1.04
CA VAL A 430 1.11 -15.99 1.03
C VAL A 430 -0.22 -16.71 1.20
N PHE A 431 -1.06 -16.29 2.14
CA PHE A 431 -2.39 -16.86 2.32
C PHE A 431 -3.23 -16.77 1.04
N ARG A 432 -3.27 -15.61 0.40
CA ARG A 432 -3.98 -15.42 -0.88
C ARG A 432 -3.45 -16.34 -1.98
N LEU A 433 -2.14 -16.53 -2.07
CA LEU A 433 -1.53 -17.44 -3.05
C LEU A 433 -1.93 -18.90 -2.77
N LYS A 434 -1.92 -19.33 -1.51
CA LYS A 434 -2.38 -20.66 -1.09
C LYS A 434 -3.88 -20.85 -1.39
N VAL A 435 -4.74 -19.87 -1.09
CA VAL A 435 -6.17 -19.89 -1.47
C VAL A 435 -6.31 -20.08 -2.98
N LYS A 436 -5.58 -19.30 -3.78
CA LYS A 436 -5.65 -19.37 -5.24
C LYS A 436 -5.24 -20.77 -5.73
N LYS A 437 -4.13 -21.29 -5.21
CA LYS A 437 -3.62 -22.61 -5.59
C LYS A 437 -4.57 -23.74 -5.19
N PHE A 438 -5.15 -23.65 -3.99
CA PHE A 438 -6.19 -24.55 -3.53
C PHE A 438 -7.40 -24.54 -4.47
N MET A 439 -7.91 -23.36 -4.83
CA MET A 439 -9.03 -23.25 -5.78
C MET A 439 -8.71 -23.78 -7.18
N GLU A 440 -7.47 -23.61 -7.67
CA GLU A 440 -7.02 -24.23 -8.93
C GLU A 440 -7.07 -25.76 -8.85
N HIS A 441 -6.65 -26.34 -7.73
CA HIS A 441 -6.70 -27.78 -7.49
C HIS A 441 -8.14 -28.30 -7.41
N MET A 442 -9.01 -27.61 -6.67
CA MET A 442 -10.44 -27.97 -6.59
C MET A 442 -11.11 -27.98 -7.96
N LYS A 443 -10.81 -26.98 -8.81
CA LYS A 443 -11.34 -26.88 -10.17
C LYS A 443 -10.81 -27.95 -11.14
N LYS A 444 -9.70 -28.63 -10.81
CA LYS A 444 -9.19 -29.78 -11.58
C LYS A 444 -9.95 -31.09 -11.26
N GLY A 445 -10.88 -31.05 -10.32
CA GLY A 445 -11.75 -32.17 -10.00
C GLY A 445 -11.16 -33.18 -9.03
N ILE A 446 -10.40 -32.72 -8.03
CA ILE A 446 -9.85 -33.59 -6.96
C ILE A 446 -10.96 -34.40 -6.27
N PHE A 447 -12.13 -33.79 -6.05
CA PHE A 447 -13.31 -34.45 -5.50
C PHE A 447 -14.37 -34.76 -6.57
N GLY A 448 -13.94 -34.92 -7.83
CA GLY A 448 -14.81 -35.05 -8.99
C GLY A 448 -15.24 -33.71 -9.60
N THR A 449 -16.19 -33.77 -10.53
CA THR A 449 -16.62 -32.59 -11.30
C THR A 449 -17.27 -31.55 -10.40
N LEU A 450 -16.66 -30.36 -10.32
CA LEU A 450 -17.18 -29.23 -9.55
C LEU A 450 -18.28 -28.49 -10.32
N GLN A 451 -19.50 -28.43 -9.77
CA GLN A 451 -20.62 -27.70 -10.36
C GLN A 451 -20.64 -26.24 -9.92
N ALA A 452 -20.42 -26.00 -8.63
CA ALA A 452 -20.45 -24.66 -8.06
C ALA A 452 -19.52 -24.56 -6.85
N TRP A 453 -19.08 -23.33 -6.55
CA TRP A 453 -18.25 -23.05 -5.38
C TRP A 453 -18.50 -21.64 -4.86
N LEU A 454 -18.38 -21.48 -3.55
CA LEU A 454 -18.45 -20.20 -2.85
C LEU A 454 -17.38 -20.22 -1.76
N TYR A 455 -16.75 -19.09 -1.47
CA TYR A 455 -15.92 -18.99 -0.27
C TYR A 455 -15.91 -17.58 0.30
N THR A 456 -15.65 -17.51 1.61
CA THR A 456 -15.38 -16.26 2.33
C THR A 456 -13.99 -16.31 2.94
N ILE A 457 -13.34 -15.16 3.04
CA ILE A 457 -12.08 -15.00 3.77
C ILE A 457 -12.36 -14.13 4.98
N GLU A 458 -12.04 -14.65 6.15
CA GLU A 458 -12.26 -13.99 7.42
C GLU A 458 -10.92 -13.72 8.12
N TYR A 459 -10.76 -12.48 8.60
CA TYR A 459 -9.64 -12.12 9.46
C TYR A 459 -10.16 -12.21 10.90
N GLN A 460 -9.90 -13.35 11.54
CA GLN A 460 -10.37 -13.58 12.90
C GLN A 460 -9.84 -12.49 13.83
N LYS A 461 -10.67 -12.03 14.77
CA LYS A 461 -10.28 -11.00 15.74
C LYS A 461 -9.03 -11.34 16.54
N ARG A 462 -8.53 -12.57 16.60
CA ARG A 462 -7.30 -12.95 17.32
C ARG A 462 -6.33 -13.78 16.46
N GLY A 463 -6.67 -14.02 15.20
CA GLY A 463 -6.03 -15.02 14.37
C GLY A 463 -5.53 -14.47 13.05
N LEU A 464 -4.71 -15.27 12.38
CA LEU A 464 -4.31 -15.05 11.00
C LEU A 464 -5.53 -15.24 10.07
N PRO A 465 -5.42 -14.96 8.76
CA PRO A 465 -6.53 -15.15 7.84
C PRO A 465 -7.02 -16.61 7.82
N HIS A 466 -8.34 -16.78 7.69
CA HIS A 466 -9.01 -18.06 7.50
C HIS A 466 -9.89 -17.96 6.27
N ALA A 467 -10.16 -19.08 5.63
CA ALA A 467 -11.10 -19.16 4.53
C ALA A 467 -12.06 -20.32 4.73
N HIS A 468 -13.34 -20.08 4.52
CA HIS A 468 -14.39 -21.10 4.54
C HIS A 468 -14.91 -21.28 3.13
N PHE A 469 -14.86 -22.51 2.63
CA PHE A 469 -15.23 -22.87 1.28
C PHE A 469 -16.44 -23.81 1.30
N LEU A 470 -17.36 -23.57 0.38
CA LEU A 470 -18.48 -24.44 0.04
C LEU A 470 -18.28 -24.95 -1.38
N PHE A 471 -18.41 -26.26 -1.58
CA PHE A 471 -18.32 -26.90 -2.89
C PHE A 471 -19.53 -27.78 -3.16
N TRP A 472 -20.05 -27.70 -4.40
CA TRP A 472 -21.09 -28.58 -4.92
C TRP A 472 -20.50 -29.44 -6.04
N ILE A 473 -20.58 -30.74 -5.86
CA ILE A 473 -20.04 -31.75 -6.77
C ILE A 473 -21.15 -32.34 -7.62
N ALA A 474 -20.83 -32.71 -8.86
CA ALA A 474 -21.77 -33.34 -9.76
C ALA A 474 -22.33 -34.64 -9.16
N PRO A 475 -23.64 -34.94 -9.32
CA PRO A 475 -24.29 -36.08 -8.67
C PRO A 475 -23.56 -37.42 -8.82
N GLU A 476 -22.93 -37.65 -9.97
CA GLU A 476 -22.17 -38.86 -10.29
C GLU A 476 -20.87 -39.03 -9.49
N HIS A 477 -20.34 -37.95 -8.91
CA HIS A 477 -19.11 -37.94 -8.12
C HIS A 477 -19.37 -37.60 -6.64
N LYS A 478 -20.63 -37.48 -6.22
CA LYS A 478 -20.96 -37.24 -4.81
C LYS A 478 -20.60 -38.47 -3.98
N ILE A 479 -19.92 -38.23 -2.87
CA ILE A 479 -19.62 -39.27 -1.87
C ILE A 479 -20.92 -39.78 -1.26
N LYS A 480 -21.06 -41.10 -1.19
CA LYS A 480 -22.14 -41.78 -0.49
C LYS A 480 -21.75 -42.03 0.97
N ALA A 481 -22.76 -42.30 1.81
CA ALA A 481 -22.55 -42.53 3.24
C ALA A 481 -21.54 -43.65 3.54
N GLU A 482 -21.51 -44.69 2.70
CA GLU A 482 -20.60 -45.84 2.80
C GLU A 482 -19.16 -45.51 2.39
N GLU A 483 -18.94 -44.39 1.71
CA GLU A 483 -17.65 -43.98 1.13
C GLU A 483 -16.95 -42.89 1.96
N TYR A 484 -17.56 -42.42 3.05
CA TYR A 484 -16.97 -41.34 3.87
C TYR A 484 -15.59 -41.72 4.42
N ASP A 485 -15.42 -42.95 4.91
CA ASP A 485 -14.16 -43.43 5.47
C ASP A 485 -13.04 -43.55 4.41
N LEU A 486 -13.38 -43.57 3.12
CA LEU A 486 -12.41 -43.56 2.02
C LEU A 486 -11.90 -42.14 1.71
N ALA A 487 -12.71 -41.13 2.01
CA ALA A 487 -12.43 -39.74 1.64
C ALA A 487 -11.98 -38.87 2.82
N ILE A 488 -12.38 -39.25 4.05
CA ILE A 488 -12.03 -38.56 5.28
C ILE A 488 -11.25 -39.54 6.14
N SER A 489 -9.96 -39.29 6.28
CA SER A 489 -9.09 -40.00 7.21
C SER A 489 -8.33 -38.99 8.07
N ALA A 490 -8.04 -39.40 9.30
CA ALA A 490 -7.19 -38.65 10.22
C ALA A 490 -6.04 -39.55 10.63
N GLU A 491 -5.08 -39.71 9.72
CA GLU A 491 -3.87 -40.50 9.97
C GLU A 491 -2.65 -39.58 9.93
N ILE A 492 -1.69 -39.81 10.82
CA ILE A 492 -0.36 -39.25 10.67
C ILE A 492 0.26 -39.99 9.48
N PRO A 493 0.61 -39.29 8.37
CA PRO A 493 1.14 -39.95 7.17
C PRO A 493 2.37 -40.76 7.52
N LYS A 494 2.54 -41.96 6.98
CA LYS A 494 3.69 -42.81 7.35
C LYS A 494 4.99 -42.13 6.93
N LYS A 495 5.97 -42.09 7.85
CA LYS A 495 7.28 -41.47 7.61
C LYS A 495 7.99 -42.02 6.38
N GLU A 496 7.77 -43.29 6.03
CA GLU A 496 8.37 -43.91 4.83
C GLU A 496 7.67 -43.52 3.53
N GLN A 497 6.40 -43.08 3.57
CA GLN A 497 5.59 -42.78 2.39
C GLN A 497 5.49 -41.28 2.12
N ASP A 498 5.35 -40.48 3.17
CA ASP A 498 5.29 -39.03 3.10
C ASP A 498 5.93 -38.42 4.35
N LYS A 499 7.26 -38.37 4.33
CA LYS A 499 8.06 -37.82 5.43
C LYS A 499 7.75 -36.35 5.69
N GLU A 500 7.44 -35.59 4.64
CA GLU A 500 7.18 -34.15 4.76
C GLU A 500 5.88 -33.90 5.53
N LEU A 501 4.81 -34.64 5.24
CA LEU A 501 3.57 -34.53 6.00
C LEU A 501 3.63 -35.21 7.39
N HIS A 502 4.45 -36.25 7.56
CA HIS A 502 4.67 -36.88 8.87
C HIS A 502 5.39 -35.96 9.86
N ASP A 503 6.35 -35.16 9.37
CA ASP A 503 7.21 -34.30 10.20
C ASP A 503 6.60 -32.88 10.43
N LEU A 504 5.41 -32.59 9.85
CA LEU A 504 4.59 -31.38 10.10
C LEU A 504 3.87 -31.45 11.45
#